data_AF-A0A950TVR3-F1
#
_entry.id   AF-A0A950TVR3-F1
#
_cell.length_a   1.000
_cell.length_b   1.000
_cell.length_c   1.000
_cell.angle_alpha   90.00
_cell.angle_beta   90.00
_cell.angle_gamma   90.00
#
_symmetry.space_group_name_H-M   'P 1'
#
loop_
_entity.id
_entity.type
_entity.pdbx_description
1 polymer ?
#
loop_
_entity_poly.entity_id
_entity_poly.type
_entity_poly.pdbx_seq_one_letter_code
_entity_poly.pdbx_strand_id
1 'polypeptide(L)'
;MEHPPILVIEDSDEDYEVLHLLLVSMGVDNPLARYSSGTEALEFINRGERSLPALIVLDLHRPETDCRELVRRFRQSKRLRPVPIIVLSASSDPGDARSCYEAGANAYLVKPAGIGRFERMLKALTEFWLQFALLPASLDNAA
;
A
#
# COMPACT_ATOMS: atom_id res chain seq x y z
N MET A 1 3.89 -0.65 21.99
CA MET A 1 3.66 -1.76 21.05
C MET A 1 4.17 -1.29 19.70
N GLU A 2 4.99 -2.05 19.01
CA GLU A 2 5.43 -1.67 17.66
C GLU A 2 4.23 -1.74 16.71
N HIS A 3 3.98 -0.65 15.98
CA HIS A 3 2.95 -0.62 14.96
C HIS A 3 3.38 -1.49 13.77
N PRO A 4 2.50 -2.33 13.21
CA PRO A 4 2.84 -3.11 12.01
C PRO A 4 3.18 -2.16 10.85
N PRO A 5 4.19 -2.49 10.01
CA PRO A 5 4.66 -1.56 9.01
C PRO A 5 3.62 -1.33 7.90
N ILE A 6 3.70 -0.18 7.23
CA ILE A 6 3.04 0.05 5.94
C ILE A 6 4.07 -0.27 4.86
N LEU A 7 3.73 -1.20 3.98
CA LEU A 7 4.55 -1.56 2.83
C LEU A 7 4.26 -0.58 1.70
N VAL A 8 5.27 0.13 1.22
CA VAL A 8 5.15 1.09 0.11
C VAL A 8 5.99 0.58 -1.06
N ILE A 9 5.36 0.40 -2.22
CA ILE A 9 6.05 0.03 -3.46
C ILE A 9 6.03 1.27 -4.36
N GLU A 10 7.18 1.95 -4.42
CA GLU A 10 7.36 3.23 -5.11
C GLU A 10 8.82 3.37 -5.54
N ASP A 11 9.05 3.50 -6.85
CA ASP A 11 10.37 3.61 -7.46
C ASP A 11 10.85 5.05 -7.60
N SER A 12 9.94 6.03 -7.58
CA SER A 12 10.26 7.46 -7.56
C SER A 12 10.64 7.93 -6.16
N ASP A 13 11.87 8.43 -6.01
CA ASP A 13 12.34 9.01 -4.74
C ASP A 13 11.50 10.23 -4.33
N GLU A 14 11.15 11.08 -5.29
CA GLU A 14 10.36 12.29 -5.05
C GLU A 14 8.93 11.96 -4.59
N ASP A 15 8.25 11.02 -5.26
CA ASP A 15 6.89 10.64 -4.89
C ASP A 15 6.87 9.95 -3.51
N TYR A 16 7.87 9.11 -3.23
CA TYR A 16 8.02 8.49 -1.92
C TYR A 16 8.28 9.53 -0.83
N GLU A 17 9.17 10.49 -1.04
CA GLU A 17 9.48 11.53 -0.06
C GLU A 17 8.26 12.37 0.27
N VAL A 18 7.46 12.74 -0.73
CA VAL A 18 6.20 13.47 -0.54
C VAL A 18 5.21 12.63 0.26
N LEU A 19 5.00 11.37 -0.11
CA LEU A 19 4.10 10.47 0.61
C LEU A 19 4.55 10.25 2.06
N HIS A 20 5.84 9.99 2.26
CA HIS A 20 6.46 9.81 3.57
C HIS A 20 6.26 11.05 4.45
N LEU A 21 6.59 12.25 3.94
CA LEU A 21 6.43 13.51 4.65
C LEU A 21 4.97 13.73 5.07
N LEU A 22 4.02 13.50 4.16
CA LEU A 22 2.60 13.65 4.46
C LEU A 22 2.14 12.69 5.56
N LEU A 23 2.50 11.40 5.47
CA LEU A 23 2.13 10.40 6.47
C LEU A 23 2.71 10.74 7.85
N VAL A 24 3.98 11.16 7.92
CA VAL A 24 4.62 11.60 9.17
C VAL A 24 3.92 12.84 9.74
N SER A 25 3.60 13.82 8.89
CA SER A 25 2.91 15.05 9.34
C SER A 25 1.51 14.80 9.92
N MET A 26 0.86 13.71 9.51
CA MET A 26 -0.45 13.27 10.01
C MET A 26 -0.38 12.48 11.32
N GLY A 27 0.83 12.20 11.84
CA GLY A 27 1.01 11.38 13.04
C GLY A 27 0.78 9.88 12.79
N VAL A 28 1.10 9.39 11.60
CA VAL A 28 1.09 7.95 11.33
C VAL A 28 2.32 7.32 11.98
N ASP A 29 2.11 6.61 13.09
CA ASP A 29 3.18 5.97 13.87
C ASP A 29 3.68 4.64 13.26
N ASN A 30 3.02 4.14 12.21
CA ASN A 30 3.42 2.92 11.52
C ASN A 30 4.75 3.12 10.77
N PRO A 31 5.75 2.23 10.96
CA PRO A 31 6.97 2.27 10.17
C PRO A 31 6.68 2.13 8.68
N LEU A 32 7.32 2.94 7.84
CA LEU A 32 7.21 2.82 6.38
C LEU A 32 8.33 1.93 5.86
N ALA A 33 7.96 0.85 5.16
CA ALA A 33 8.88 -0.06 4.51
C ALA A 33 8.77 0.11 2.99
N ARG A 34 9.69 0.91 2.41
CA ARG A 34 9.74 1.17 0.97
C ARG A 34 10.45 0.05 0.22
N TYR A 35 9.93 -0.29 -0.96
CA TYR A 35 10.58 -1.12 -1.96
C TYR A 35 10.48 -0.43 -3.32
N SER A 36 11.57 -0.49 -4.07
CA SER A 36 11.64 0.09 -5.43
C SER A 36 11.00 -0.82 -6.48
N SER A 37 10.74 -2.09 -6.13
CA SER A 37 10.18 -3.09 -7.02
C SER A 37 9.27 -4.06 -6.28
N GLY A 38 8.21 -4.49 -6.95
CA GLY A 38 7.35 -5.57 -6.46
C GLY A 38 8.08 -6.90 -6.25
N THR A 39 9.11 -7.18 -7.04
CA THR A 39 9.92 -8.40 -6.88
C THR A 39 10.73 -8.35 -5.60
N GLU A 40 11.37 -7.22 -5.31
CA GLU A 40 12.11 -6.97 -4.07
C GLU A 40 11.18 -7.12 -2.85
N ALA A 41 9.98 -6.54 -2.92
CA ALA A 41 8.97 -6.66 -1.88
C ALA A 41 8.55 -8.13 -1.66
N LEU A 42 8.28 -8.88 -2.73
CA LEU A 42 7.89 -10.29 -2.65
C LEU A 42 9.00 -11.17 -2.06
N GLU A 43 10.24 -10.97 -2.51
CA GLU A 43 11.40 -11.71 -1.98
C GLU A 43 11.57 -11.46 -0.49
N PHE A 44 11.49 -10.20 -0.08
CA PHE A 44 11.65 -9.83 1.32
C PHE A 44 10.55 -10.45 2.20
N ILE A 45 9.31 -10.48 1.71
CA ILE A 45 8.18 -11.03 2.47
C ILE A 45 8.25 -12.56 2.55
N ASN A 46 8.66 -13.22 1.47
CA ASN A 46 8.79 -14.67 1.42
C ASN A 46 9.90 -15.20 2.33
N ARG A 47 10.92 -14.39 2.64
CA ARG A 47 11.96 -14.74 3.63
C ARG A 47 11.43 -14.88 5.05
N GLY A 48 10.21 -14.42 5.34
CA GLY A 48 9.60 -14.60 6.65
C GLY A 48 10.02 -13.56 7.70
N GLU A 49 10.98 -12.70 7.38
CA GLU A 49 11.79 -11.94 8.35
C GLU A 49 11.09 -10.78 9.08
N ARG A 50 9.86 -10.40 8.69
CA ARG A 50 9.07 -9.32 9.34
C ARG A 50 7.65 -9.73 9.68
N SER A 51 7.01 -9.02 10.61
CA SER A 51 5.57 -9.11 10.89
C SER A 51 4.73 -8.80 9.64
N LEU A 52 3.45 -9.18 9.66
CA LEU A 52 2.52 -8.78 8.60
C LEU A 52 2.42 -7.24 8.55
N PRO A 53 2.48 -6.63 7.35
CA PRO A 53 2.21 -5.22 7.21
C PRO A 53 0.75 -4.93 7.52
N ALA A 54 0.48 -3.74 8.06
CA ALA A 54 -0.86 -3.23 8.28
C ALA A 54 -1.58 -2.97 6.95
N LEU A 55 -0.83 -2.43 5.99
CA LEU A 55 -1.34 -1.95 4.71
C LEU A 55 -0.24 -2.11 3.64
N ILE A 56 -0.64 -2.43 2.42
CA ILE A 56 0.21 -2.35 1.24
C ILE A 56 -0.29 -1.19 0.38
N VAL A 57 0.60 -0.24 0.08
CA VAL A 57 0.37 0.89 -0.82
C VAL A 57 1.26 0.68 -2.04
N LEU A 58 0.63 0.53 -3.20
CA LEU A 58 1.30 0.28 -4.47
C LEU A 58 1.12 1.47 -5.39
N ASP A 59 2.24 2.08 -5.80
CA ASP A 59 2.22 3.15 -6.79
C ASP A 59 2.24 2.60 -8.23
N LEU A 60 1.40 3.20 -9.08
CA LEU A 60 1.31 2.96 -10.50
C LEU A 60 2.03 4.09 -11.26
N HIS A 61 3.37 4.11 -11.20
CA HIS A 61 4.18 4.99 -12.05
C HIS A 61 4.69 4.29 -13.33
N ARG A 62 4.60 2.94 -13.39
CA ARG A 62 5.13 2.07 -14.46
C ARG A 62 3.99 1.44 -15.29
N PRO A 63 4.25 0.90 -16.52
CA PRO A 63 3.21 0.27 -17.32
C PRO A 63 2.36 -0.69 -16.49
N GLU A 64 1.05 -0.46 -16.51
CA GLU A 64 0.03 -1.04 -15.61
C GLU A 64 0.09 -2.57 -15.46
N THR A 65 0.67 -3.25 -16.44
CA THR A 65 0.89 -4.70 -16.45
C THR A 65 1.64 -5.19 -15.21
N ASP A 66 2.62 -4.45 -14.69
CA ASP A 66 3.45 -4.90 -13.56
C ASP A 66 2.69 -4.85 -12.23
N CYS A 67 1.90 -3.79 -12.00
CA CYS A 67 1.09 -3.67 -10.79
C CYS A 67 0.01 -4.74 -10.70
N ARG A 68 -0.75 -4.97 -11.78
CA ARG A 68 -1.80 -6.01 -11.79
C ARG A 68 -1.21 -7.38 -11.47
N GLU A 69 -0.05 -7.68 -12.05
CA GLU A 69 0.68 -8.91 -11.78
C GLU A 69 1.16 -8.98 -10.33
N LEU A 70 1.70 -7.88 -9.79
CA LEU A 70 2.15 -7.81 -8.41
C LEU A 70 1.01 -8.02 -7.41
N VAL A 71 -0.16 -7.40 -7.63
CA VAL A 71 -1.36 -7.60 -6.81
C VAL A 71 -1.76 -9.09 -6.84
N ARG A 72 -1.77 -9.73 -8.01
CA ARG A 72 -2.06 -11.17 -8.11
C ARG A 72 -1.06 -12.01 -7.32
N ARG A 73 0.24 -11.68 -7.40
CA ARG A 73 1.28 -12.38 -6.63
C ARG A 73 1.10 -12.19 -5.12
N PHE A 74 0.76 -10.99 -4.65
CA PHE A 74 0.41 -10.75 -3.26
C PHE A 74 -0.80 -11.57 -2.80
N ARG A 75 -1.83 -11.71 -3.65
CA ARG A 75 -3.00 -12.56 -3.35
C ARG A 75 -2.69 -14.06 -3.38
N GLN A 76 -1.73 -14.50 -4.19
CA GLN A 76 -1.26 -15.89 -4.20
C GLN A 76 -0.47 -16.23 -2.92
N SER A 77 0.31 -15.30 -2.38
CA SER A 77 1.04 -15.48 -1.11
C SER A 77 0.07 -15.72 0.04
N LYS A 78 0.16 -16.89 0.70
CA LYS A 78 -0.69 -17.23 1.86
C LYS A 78 -0.60 -16.19 2.98
N ARG A 79 0.58 -15.58 3.13
CA ARG A 79 0.89 -14.61 4.16
C ARG A 79 0.30 -13.24 3.86
N LEU A 80 0.42 -12.76 2.62
CA LEU A 80 -0.04 -11.42 2.23
C LEU A 80 -1.48 -11.36 1.75
N ARG A 81 -2.06 -12.51 1.38
CA ARG A 81 -3.44 -12.59 0.90
C ARG A 81 -4.45 -11.84 1.76
N PRO A 82 -4.42 -11.85 3.11
CA PRO A 82 -5.38 -11.10 3.90
C PRO A 82 -5.06 -9.60 4.01
N VAL A 83 -3.83 -9.18 3.74
CA VAL A 83 -3.41 -7.78 3.94
C VAL A 83 -4.15 -6.87 2.94
N PRO A 84 -4.68 -5.71 3.38
CA PRO A 84 -5.27 -4.75 2.47
C PRO A 84 -4.25 -4.17 1.48
N ILE A 85 -4.61 -4.10 0.20
CA ILE A 85 -3.78 -3.60 -0.90
C ILE A 85 -4.49 -2.40 -1.52
N ILE A 86 -3.83 -1.25 -1.50
CA ILE A 86 -4.32 0.03 -2.02
C ILE A 86 -3.43 0.43 -3.17
N VAL A 87 -4.04 0.69 -4.32
CA VAL A 87 -3.34 1.15 -5.51
C VAL A 87 -3.47 2.67 -5.60
N LEU A 88 -2.35 3.38 -5.72
CA LEU A 88 -2.27 4.82 -6.01
C LEU A 88 -1.80 4.99 -7.45
N SER A 89 -2.51 5.77 -8.25
CA SER A 89 -2.22 5.89 -9.69
C SER A 89 -2.44 7.30 -10.21
N ALA A 90 -1.65 7.75 -11.18
CA ALA A 90 -1.97 8.96 -11.93
C ALA A 90 -3.11 8.75 -12.95
N SER A 91 -3.35 7.50 -13.37
CA SER A 91 -4.42 7.17 -14.31
C SER A 91 -5.79 7.20 -13.64
N SER A 92 -6.76 7.80 -14.32
CA SER A 92 -8.18 7.74 -13.98
C SER A 92 -8.97 6.86 -14.97
N ASP A 93 -8.28 6.05 -15.78
CA ASP A 93 -8.92 5.18 -16.76
C ASP A 93 -9.74 4.08 -16.03
N PRO A 94 -11.04 3.93 -16.36
CA PRO A 94 -11.89 2.92 -15.72
C PRO A 94 -11.43 1.47 -15.96
N GLY A 95 -10.77 1.19 -17.09
CA GLY A 95 -10.19 -0.10 -17.42
C GLY A 95 -9.06 -0.47 -16.46
N ASP A 96 -8.21 0.49 -16.11
CA ASP A 96 -7.10 0.30 -15.16
C ASP A 96 -7.60 -0.01 -13.77
N ALA A 97 -8.55 0.81 -13.30
CA ALA A 97 -9.20 0.60 -12.03
C ALA A 97 -9.87 -0.79 -11.99
N ARG A 98 -10.67 -1.13 -13.01
CA ARG A 98 -11.36 -2.42 -13.12
C ARG A 98 -10.36 -3.58 -13.03
N SER A 99 -9.30 -3.54 -13.81
CA SER A 99 -8.31 -4.61 -13.83
C SER A 99 -7.53 -4.74 -12.52
N CYS A 100 -7.30 -3.64 -11.80
CA CYS A 100 -6.70 -3.70 -10.46
C CYS A 100 -7.65 -4.32 -9.44
N TYR A 101 -8.94 -3.99 -9.49
CA TYR A 101 -9.95 -4.63 -8.66
C TYR A 101 -10.09 -6.13 -8.98
N GLU A 102 -10.09 -6.52 -10.27
CA GLU A 102 -10.11 -7.92 -10.71
C GLU A 102 -8.85 -8.68 -10.25
N ALA A 103 -7.69 -8.02 -10.20
CA ALA A 103 -6.46 -8.58 -9.63
C ALA A 103 -6.53 -8.77 -8.10
N GLY A 104 -7.46 -8.08 -7.43
CA GLY A 104 -7.73 -8.20 -6.00
C GLY A 104 -7.30 -7.00 -5.17
N ALA A 105 -7.14 -5.80 -5.74
CA ALA A 105 -6.94 -4.59 -4.94
C ALA A 105 -8.18 -4.28 -4.09
N ASN A 106 -7.99 -3.75 -2.87
CA ASN A 106 -9.08 -3.32 -2.01
C ASN A 106 -9.59 -1.92 -2.39
N ALA A 107 -8.70 -1.06 -2.89
CA ALA A 107 -9.06 0.26 -3.39
C ALA A 107 -8.09 0.70 -4.49
N TYR A 108 -8.61 1.55 -5.38
CA TYR A 108 -7.85 2.26 -6.40
C TYR A 108 -8.07 3.76 -6.21
N LEU A 109 -6.99 4.50 -6.02
CA LEU A 109 -6.99 5.92 -5.72
C LEU A 109 -6.25 6.67 -6.81
N VAL A 110 -6.92 7.65 -7.42
CA VAL A 110 -6.30 8.54 -8.39
C VAL A 110 -5.52 9.62 -7.64
N LYS A 111 -4.22 9.72 -7.86
CA LYS A 111 -3.33 10.75 -7.31
C LYS A 111 -3.92 12.12 -7.63
N PRO A 112 -4.39 12.87 -6.63
CA PRO A 112 -4.99 14.16 -6.90
C PRO A 112 -3.90 15.16 -7.25
N ALA A 113 -4.17 16.06 -8.20
CA ALA A 113 -3.27 17.18 -8.43
C ALA A 113 -3.20 18.05 -7.16
N GLY A 114 -2.00 18.42 -6.72
CA GLY A 114 -1.79 19.37 -5.62
C GLY A 114 -1.80 18.75 -4.21
N ILE A 115 -0.86 19.21 -3.41
CA ILE A 115 -0.49 18.62 -2.11
C ILE A 115 -1.65 18.56 -1.11
N GLY A 116 -2.45 19.63 -0.97
CA GLY A 116 -3.54 19.66 0.01
C GLY A 116 -4.70 18.72 -0.28
N ARG A 117 -4.91 18.33 -1.56
CA ARG A 117 -5.86 17.26 -1.89
C ARG A 117 -5.27 15.89 -1.60
N PHE A 118 -3.97 15.72 -1.88
CA PHE A 118 -3.27 14.47 -1.60
C PHE A 118 -3.24 14.18 -0.10
N GLU A 119 -2.94 15.19 0.70
CA GLU A 119 -2.99 15.15 2.16
C GLU A 119 -4.37 14.70 2.67
N ARG A 120 -5.47 15.32 2.19
CA ARG A 120 -6.83 14.91 2.58
C ARG A 120 -7.16 13.47 2.21
N MET A 121 -6.73 13.02 1.03
CA MET A 121 -6.95 11.66 0.58
C MET A 121 -6.19 10.65 1.45
N LEU A 122 -4.92 10.91 1.73
CA LEU A 122 -4.10 10.07 2.61
C LEU A 122 -4.65 10.06 4.04
N LYS A 123 -5.12 11.19 4.57
CA LYS A 123 -5.77 11.25 5.89
C LYS A 123 -7.01 10.35 5.96
N ALA A 124 -7.88 10.42 4.94
CA ALA A 124 -9.05 9.55 4.89
C ALA A 124 -8.66 8.07 4.79
N LEU A 125 -7.61 7.75 4.03
CA LEU A 125 -7.09 6.39 3.89
C LEU A 125 -6.55 5.85 5.22
N THR A 126 -5.72 6.64 5.92
CA THR A 126 -5.06 6.22 7.16
C THR A 126 -6.05 6.13 8.33
N GLU A 127 -6.99 7.06 8.45
CA GLU A 127 -8.07 6.96 9.43
C GLU A 127 -8.89 5.68 9.23
N PHE A 128 -9.32 5.41 7.99
CA PHE A 128 -10.11 4.22 7.69
C PHE A 128 -9.37 2.92 8.02
N TRP A 129 -8.16 2.73 7.46
CA TRP A 129 -7.47 1.44 7.59
C TRP A 129 -6.73 1.27 8.91
N LEU A 130 -6.12 2.32 9.46
CA LEU A 130 -5.23 2.18 10.61
C LEU A 130 -5.95 2.44 11.94
N GLN A 131 -7.06 3.18 11.94
CA GLN A 131 -7.80 3.51 13.17
C GLN A 131 -9.14 2.78 13.29
N PHE A 132 -9.89 2.65 12.19
CA PHE A 132 -11.24 2.06 12.23
C PHE A 132 -11.29 0.59 11.83
N ALA A 133 -10.47 0.15 10.88
CA ALA A 133 -10.48 -1.24 10.43
C ALA A 133 -9.73 -2.17 11.39
N LEU A 134 -10.28 -3.37 11.58
CA LEU A 134 -9.58 -4.46 12.27
C LEU A 134 -8.64 -5.15 11.28
N LEU A 135 -7.36 -4.83 11.34
CA LEU A 135 -6.36 -5.31 10.38
C LEU A 135 -5.88 -6.72 10.69
N PRO A 136 -5.54 -7.55 9.68
CA PRO A 136 -4.97 -8.89 9.92
C PRO A 136 -3.74 -8.87 10.81
N ALA A 137 -2.85 -7.88 10.63
CA ALA A 137 -1.66 -7.73 11.45
C ALA A 137 -1.95 -7.44 12.95
N SER A 138 -3.15 -6.96 13.27
CA SER A 138 -3.59 -6.77 14.67
C SER A 138 -4.17 -8.04 15.29
N LEU A 139 -4.63 -9.00 14.47
CA LEU A 139 -5.21 -10.26 14.94
C LEU A 139 -4.14 -11.21 15.47
N ASP A 140 -2.95 -11.21 14.85
CA ASP A 140 -1.82 -12.03 15.30
C ASP A 140 -1.25 -11.58 16.65
N ASN A 141 -1.43 -10.30 17.02
CA ASN A 141 -1.01 -9.76 18.32
C ASN A 141 -2.03 -9.99 19.45
N ALA A 142 -3.21 -10.52 19.13
CA ALA A 142 -4.31 -10.76 20.08
C ALA A 142 -4.40 -12.22 20.55
N ALA A 143 -3.47 -13.08 20.10
CA ALA A 143 -3.32 -14.48 20.52
C ALA A 143 -2.12 -14.63 21.47
#